data_AF-A0A094HZB2-F1
#
_entry.id   AF-A0A094HZB2-F1
#
_cell.length_a   1.000
_cell.length_b   1.000
_cell.length_c   1.000
_cell.angle_alpha   90.00
_cell.angle_beta   90.00
_cell.angle_gamma   90.00
#
_symmetry.space_group_name_H-M   'P 1'
#
loop_
_entity.id
_entity.type
_entity.pdbx_description
1 polymer ?
#
loop_
_entity_poly.entity_id
_entity_poly.type
_entity_poly.pdbx_seq_one_letter_code
_entity_poly.pdbx_strand_id
1 'polypeptide(L)' 'MEWDAREIPSSWQSGYVPMGAKTPDSFPLGIHGSEVYELNDNLRQISMELAREATLEDSTKAAATRVKCADSTDDMY' A
#
# COMPACT_ATOMS: atom_id res chain seq x y z
N MET A 1 -13.58 2.92 8.99
CA MET A 1 -15.03 2.89 9.30
C MET A 1 -15.71 3.84 8.34
N GLU A 2 -16.83 3.44 7.75
CA GLU A 2 -17.58 4.28 6.81
C GLU A 2 -18.83 4.83 7.52
N TRP A 3 -19.06 6.13 7.38
CA TRP A 3 -20.19 6.87 7.93
C TRP A 3 -21.06 7.41 6.80
N ASP A 4 -22.38 7.42 7.00
CA ASP A 4 -23.32 7.96 6.03
C ASP A 4 -22.99 9.44 5.73
N ALA A 5 -22.96 9.79 4.45
CA ALA A 5 -22.60 11.13 4.00
C ALA A 5 -23.52 12.25 4.55
N ARG A 6 -24.72 11.92 5.06
CA ARG A 6 -25.64 12.86 5.72
C ARG A 6 -25.32 13.10 7.20
N GLU A 7 -24.51 12.23 7.79
CA GLU A 7 -24.17 12.23 9.21
C GLU A 7 -22.76 12.77 9.49
N ILE A 8 -21.98 13.07 8.44
CA ILE A 8 -20.64 13.63 8.56
C ILE A 8 -20.65 15.17 8.60
N PRO A 9 -19.67 15.80 9.28
CA PRO A 9 -19.47 17.25 9.21
C PRO A 9 -19.31 17.73 7.76
N SER A 10 -19.87 18.89 7.43
CA SER A 10 -19.79 19.48 6.08
C SER A 10 -18.35 19.82 5.63
N SER A 11 -17.40 19.84 6.56
CA SER A 11 -15.98 20.05 6.28
C SER A 11 -15.27 18.78 5.80
N TRP A 12 -15.90 17.61 5.89
CA TRP A 12 -15.31 16.35 5.46
C TRP A 12 -15.64 16.07 4.00
N GLN A 13 -14.64 15.66 3.22
CA GLN A 13 -14.82 15.34 1.80
C GLN A 13 -15.44 13.95 1.58
N SER A 14 -15.33 13.05 2.56
CA SER A 14 -15.95 11.72 2.52
C SER A 14 -16.26 11.20 3.92
N GLY A 15 -17.13 10.19 4.00
CA GLY A 15 -17.42 9.46 5.24
C GLY A 15 -16.42 8.37 5.59
N TYR A 16 -15.31 8.26 4.85
CA TYR A 16 -14.25 7.31 5.15
C TYR A 16 -13.33 7.89 6.24
N VAL A 17 -13.48 7.39 7.46
CA VAL A 17 -12.61 7.73 8.59
C VAL A 17 -11.75 6.52 8.95
N PRO A 18 -10.42 6.67 8.97
CA PRO A 18 -9.54 5.60 9.43
C PRO A 18 -9.87 5.20 10.87
N MET A 19 -9.71 3.92 11.20
CA MET A 19 -10.11 3.45 12.53
C MET A 19 -9.23 4.10 13.61
N GLY A 20 -9.88 4.65 14.66
CA GLY A 20 -9.20 5.38 15.72
C GLY A 20 -8.74 6.80 15.33
N ALA A 21 -8.88 7.21 14.07
CA ALA A 21 -8.62 8.58 13.65
C ALA A 21 -9.77 9.52 14.04
N LYS A 22 -9.46 10.78 14.33
CA LYS A 22 -10.45 11.82 14.68
C LYS A 22 -11.08 12.49 13.45
N THR A 23 -10.38 12.46 12.33
CA THR A 23 -10.80 13.07 11.05
C THR A 23 -10.37 12.16 9.90
N PRO A 24 -10.99 12.29 8.71
CA PRO A 24 -10.59 11.56 7.51
C PRO A 24 -9.10 11.68 7.17
N ASP A 25 -8.52 12.88 7.36
CA ASP A 25 -7.14 13.18 7.00
C ASP A 25 -6.11 12.86 8.10
N SER A 26 -6.55 12.30 9.23
CA SER A 26 -5.68 11.94 10.33
C SER A 26 -5.11 10.54 10.17
N PHE A 27 -3.86 10.35 10.58
CA PHE A 27 -3.23 9.03 10.59
C PHE A 27 -3.99 8.07 11.52
N PRO A 28 -4.26 6.82 11.11
CA PRO A 28 -4.96 5.85 11.93
C PRO A 28 -4.16 5.45 13.17
N LEU A 29 -4.84 5.20 14.27
CA LEU A 29 -4.22 4.74 15.52
C LEU A 29 -4.08 3.21 15.60
N GLY A 30 -4.64 2.48 14.63
CA GLY A 30 -4.48 1.04 14.47
C GLY A 30 -4.38 0.67 12.99
N ILE A 31 -3.44 -0.21 12.65
CA ILE A 31 -3.21 -0.70 11.29
C ILE A 31 -3.60 -2.19 11.27
N HIS A 32 -4.56 -2.53 10.43
CA HIS A 32 -5.10 -3.88 10.24
C HIS A 32 -4.55 -4.59 9.01
N GLY A 33 -3.82 -3.87 8.15
CA GLY A 33 -3.22 -4.40 6.92
C GLY A 33 -4.18 -4.49 5.75
N SER A 34 -5.41 -3.98 5.89
CA SER A 34 -6.41 -3.87 4.82
C SER A 34 -6.74 -2.42 4.45
N GLU A 35 -6.08 -1.45 5.08
CA GLU A 35 -6.25 -0.04 4.76
C GLU A 35 -5.71 0.29 3.38
N VAL A 36 -6.44 1.13 2.64
CA VAL A 36 -6.02 1.65 1.33
C VAL A 36 -5.36 3.01 1.56
N TYR A 37 -4.09 3.13 1.18
CA TYR A 37 -3.34 4.40 1.19
C TYR A 37 -2.88 4.74 -0.22
N GLU A 38 -2.88 6.02 -0.54
CA GLU A 38 -2.17 6.51 -1.72
C GLU A 38 -0.67 6.67 -1.39
N LEU A 39 0.18 6.10 -2.23
CA LEU A 39 1.62 6.32 -2.13
C LEU A 39 1.96 7.75 -2.56
N ASN A 40 2.73 8.47 -1.73
CA ASN A 40 3.20 9.82 -2.03
C ASN A 40 3.91 9.87 -3.40
N ASP A 41 3.41 10.71 -4.31
CA ASP A 41 3.92 10.77 -5.69
C ASP A 41 5.39 11.19 -5.74
N ASN A 42 5.81 12.17 -4.95
CA ASN A 42 7.22 12.60 -4.94
C ASN A 42 8.16 11.46 -4.54
N LEU A 43 7.82 10.70 -3.49
CA LEU A 43 8.60 9.53 -3.07
C LEU A 43 8.59 8.43 -4.14
N ARG A 44 7.45 8.24 -4.82
CA ARG A 44 7.32 7.30 -5.93
C ARG A 44 8.24 7.69 -7.10
N GLN A 45 8.28 8.96 -7.49
CA GLN A 45 9.17 9.44 -8.56
C GLN A 45 10.65 9.21 -8.21
N ILE A 46 11.08 9.59 -7.00
CA ILE A 46 12.46 9.37 -6.53
C ILE A 46 12.83 7.88 -6.57
N SER A 47 11.92 7.01 -6.11
CA SER A 47 12.14 5.57 -6.14
C SER A 47 12.29 5.04 -7.57
N MET A 48 11.50 5.56 -8.51
CA MET A 48 11.58 5.22 -9.93
C MET A 48 12.89 5.69 -10.56
N GLU A 49 13.37 6.89 -10.22
CA GLU A 49 14.67 7.39 -10.68
C GLU A 49 15.81 6.49 -10.22
N LEU A 50 15.84 6.12 -8.93
CA LEU A 50 16.84 5.21 -8.38
C LEU A 50 16.75 3.80 -9.01
N ALA A 51 15.53 3.27 -9.17
CA ALA A 51 15.33 1.94 -9.72
C ALA A 51 15.76 1.83 -11.19
N ARG A 52 15.64 2.91 -11.97
CA ARG A 52 16.06 2.95 -13.38
C ARG A 52 17.56 2.78 -13.58
N GLU A 53 18.36 3.15 -12.60
CA GLU A 53 19.81 3.02 -12.64
C GLU A 53 20.30 1.63 -12.18
N ALA A 54 19.41 0.81 -11.62
CA ALA A 54 19.77 -0.50 -11.10
C ALA A 54 20.02 -1.51 -12.24
N THR A 55 21.20 -2.14 -12.22
CA THR A 55 21.47 -3.31 -13.08
C THR A 55 20.79 -4.55 -12.48
N LEU A 56 19.83 -5.11 -13.21
CA LEU A 56 19.17 -6.36 -12.84
C LEU A 56 20.02 -7.56 -13.31
N GLU A 57 20.87 -8.05 -12.41
CA GLU A 57 21.70 -9.23 -12.67
C GLU A 57 20.98 -10.53 -12.25
N ASP A 58 20.94 -11.51 -13.15
CA ASP A 58 20.45 -12.86 -12.85
C ASP A 58 21.55 -13.70 -12.17
N SER A 59 21.87 -13.33 -10.93
CA SER A 59 22.90 -14.02 -10.14
C SER A 59 22.50 -15.45 -9.77
N THR A 60 23.48 -16.28 -9.38
CA THR A 60 23.23 -17.63 -8.83
C THR A 60 22.27 -17.61 -7.64
N LYS A 61 22.29 -16.53 -6.84
CA LYS A 61 21.35 -16.31 -5.73
C LYS A 61 19.93 -15.97 -6.23
N ALA A 62 19.80 -15.17 -7.28
CA ALA A 62 18.51 -14.89 -7.92
C ALA A 62 17.91 -16.18 -8.51
N ALA A 63 18.71 -16.97 -9.21
CA ALA A 63 18.31 -18.28 -9.74
C ALA A 63 17.86 -19.25 -8.64
N ALA A 64 18.63 -19.37 -7.54
CA ALA A 64 18.25 -20.21 -6.40
C ALA A 64 16.96 -19.74 -5.72
N THR A 65 16.67 -18.44 -5.73
CA THR A 65 15.41 -17.89 -5.18
C THR A 65 14.23 -18.24 -6.08
N ARG A 66 14.38 -18.14 -7.42
CA ARG A 66 13.32 -18.49 -8.37
C ARG A 66 12.84 -19.94 -8.23
N VAL A 67 13.74 -20.88 -7.95
CA VAL A 67 13.38 -22.29 -7.69
C VAL A 67 12.41 -22.42 -6.50
N LYS A 68 12.55 -21.58 -5.46
CA LYS A 68 11.66 -21.62 -4.29
C LYS A 68 10.24 -21.09 -4.58
N CYS A 69 10.10 -20.25 -5.60
CA CYS A 69 8.81 -19.69 -6.02
C CYS A 69 8.21 -20.46 -7.21
N ALA A 70 8.94 -21.39 -7.83
CA ALA A 70 8.39 -22.24 -8.87
C ALA A 70 7.43 -23.30 -8.31
N ASP A 71 7.60 -23.67 -7.03
CA ASP A 71 6.76 -24.64 -6.33
C ASP A 71 5.62 -24.00 -5.52
N SER A 72 5.45 -22.68 -5.57
CA SER A 72 4.24 -22.07 -5.00
C SER A 72 3.08 -22.38 -5.93
N THR A 73 2.30 -23.40 -5.57
CA THR A 73 1.03 -23.73 -6.23
C THR A 73 0.19 -22.47 -6.31
N ASP A 74 -0.12 -22.06 -7.54
CA ASP A 74 -1.03 -20.98 -7.93
C ASP A 74 -2.50 -21.32 -7.58
N ASP A 75 -2.72 -21.85 -6.38
CA ASP A 75 -4.01 -22.37 -5.90
C ASP A 75 -4.46 -21.58 -4.66
N MET A 76 -4.38 -20.25 -4.74
CA MET A 76 -4.93 -19.36 -3.73
C MET A 76 -6.15 -18.63 -4.30
N TYR A 77 -7.20 -19.39 -4.61
CA TYR A 77 -8.58 -18.89 -4.57
C TYR A 77 -9.20 -19.27 -3.22
#